data_AF-A0A2N0B6B2-F1
#
_entry.id   AF-A0A2N0B6B2-F1
#
_cell.length_a   1.000
_cell.length_b   1.000
_cell.length_c   1.000
_cell.angle_alpha   90.00
_cell.angle_beta   90.00
_cell.angle_gamma   90.00
#
_symmetry.space_group_name_H-M   'P 1'
#
loop_
_entity.id
_entity.type
_entity.pdbx_description
1 polymer ?
#
loop_
_entity_poly.entity_id
_entity_poly.type
_entity_poly.pdbx_seq_one_letter_code
_entity_poly.pdbx_strand_id
1 'polypeptide(L)'
;LFTDGADLITETLTAKIDEISRPFAGFYFGRYDIRYRSDESFKEGKNFGIVELNGITSESTNLYDPEFGIFRKYSVLFGQWNLLFRIGWENRKRGIEKTSLYEIAKTLLEYYSTDKKIDDRSD
;
A
#
# COMPACT_ATOMS: atom_id res chain seq x y z
N LEU A 1 -6.64 17.54 1.51
CA LEU A 1 -5.16 17.61 1.55
C LEU A 1 -4.69 16.41 2.34
N PHE A 2 -3.68 15.66 1.88
CA PHE A 2 -3.08 14.59 2.67
C PHE A 2 -1.98 15.17 3.55
N THR A 3 -1.96 14.79 4.82
CA THR A 3 -0.98 15.21 5.82
C THR A 3 -0.33 13.97 6.44
N ASP A 4 0.91 14.11 6.90
CA ASP A 4 1.66 13.07 7.59
C ASP A 4 1.00 12.77 8.93
N GLY A 5 0.52 11.53 9.09
CA GLY A 5 -0.14 11.04 10.32
C GLY A 5 0.74 10.06 11.08
N ALA A 6 2.06 10.17 10.96
CA ALA A 6 3.01 9.23 11.56
C ALA A 6 2.90 9.15 13.09
N ASP A 7 2.37 10.18 13.75
CA ASP A 7 2.09 10.21 15.19
C ASP A 7 0.95 9.26 15.60
N LEU A 8 0.13 8.79 14.65
CA LEU A 8 -0.92 7.80 14.86
C LEU A 8 -0.37 6.37 14.98
N ILE A 9 0.88 6.15 14.58
CA ILE A 9 1.49 4.82 14.57
C ILE A 9 1.89 4.44 16.00
N THR A 10 1.33 3.33 16.48
CA THR A 10 1.70 2.69 17.74
C THR A 10 2.09 1.23 17.51
N GLU A 11 2.74 0.61 18.48
CA GLU A 11 3.02 -0.83 18.44
C GLU A 11 1.73 -1.65 18.34
N THR A 12 0.68 -1.26 19.08
CA THR A 12 -0.62 -1.92 19.07
C THR A 12 -1.28 -1.86 17.70
N LEU A 13 -1.34 -0.67 17.08
CA LEU A 13 -1.89 -0.51 15.75
C LEU A 13 -1.06 -1.29 14.72
N THR A 14 0.27 -1.24 14.83
CA THR A 14 1.17 -1.99 13.95
C THR A 14 0.93 -3.49 14.02
N ALA A 15 0.81 -4.05 15.23
CA ALA A 15 0.51 -5.46 15.43
C ALA A 15 -0.87 -5.83 14.87
N LYS A 16 -1.87 -4.95 15.00
CA LYS A 16 -3.20 -5.18 14.44
C LYS A 16 -3.19 -5.20 12.92
N ILE A 17 -2.48 -4.27 12.27
CA ILE A 17 -2.34 -4.23 10.82
C ILE A 17 -1.54 -5.45 10.31
N ASP A 18 -0.52 -5.89 11.05
CA ASP A 18 0.22 -7.12 10.74
C ASP A 18 -0.70 -8.35 10.83
N GLU A 19 -1.49 -8.48 11.90
CA GLU A 19 -2.50 -9.55 12.06
C GLU A 19 -3.46 -9.60 10.87
N ILE A 20 -3.99 -8.44 10.45
CA ILE A 20 -4.88 -8.31 9.31
C ILE A 20 -4.19 -8.70 8.00
N SER A 21 -2.88 -8.47 7.90
CA SER A 21 -2.11 -8.73 6.68
C SER A 21 -1.69 -10.19 6.52
N ARG A 22 -1.56 -10.95 7.62
CA ARG A 22 -1.08 -12.35 7.62
C ARG A 22 -1.83 -13.32 6.69
N PRO A 23 -3.17 -13.23 6.51
CA PRO A 23 -3.89 -14.11 5.60
C PRO A 23 -3.55 -13.91 4.12
N PHE A 24 -3.01 -12.75 3.73
CA PHE A 24 -2.65 -12.46 2.34
C PHE A 24 -1.30 -13.09 1.98
N ALA A 25 -1.32 -14.36 1.60
CA ALA A 25 -0.11 -15.08 1.19
C ALA A 25 0.59 -14.35 0.02
N GLY A 26 1.88 -14.08 0.17
CA GLY A 26 2.69 -13.37 -0.83
C GLY A 26 2.57 -11.85 -0.80
N PHE A 27 1.77 -11.28 0.11
CA PHE A 27 1.69 -9.84 0.32
C PHE A 27 2.76 -9.37 1.32
N TYR A 28 3.74 -8.61 0.81
CA TYR A 28 4.85 -8.08 1.62
C TYR A 28 4.96 -6.55 1.58
N PHE A 29 4.19 -5.90 0.70
CA PHE A 29 4.23 -4.46 0.51
C PHE A 29 2.89 -3.97 -0.06
N GLY A 30 2.38 -2.90 0.52
CA GLY A 30 1.20 -2.20 0.05
C GLY A 30 0.75 -1.11 1.03
N ARG A 31 -0.45 -0.59 0.80
CA ARG A 31 -1.06 0.48 1.60
C ARG A 31 -2.52 0.13 1.89
N TYR A 32 -2.94 0.34 3.13
CA TYR A 32 -4.36 0.32 3.48
C TYR A 32 -4.92 1.73 3.49
N ASP A 33 -6.08 1.90 2.89
CA ASP A 33 -6.87 3.12 3.01
C ASP A 33 -7.92 2.87 4.10
N ILE A 34 -7.81 3.61 5.21
CA ILE A 34 -8.53 3.34 6.45
C ILE A 34 -9.45 4.52 6.79
N ARG A 35 -10.65 4.22 7.31
CA ARG A 35 -11.55 5.20 7.94
C ARG A 35 -11.76 4.86 9.40
N TYR A 36 -11.68 5.86 10.27
CA TYR A 36 -11.88 5.71 11.71
C TYR A 36 -12.51 6.99 12.29
N ARG A 37 -12.93 6.96 13.56
CA ARG A 37 -13.66 8.08 14.21
C ARG A 37 -12.92 8.79 15.34
N SER A 38 -11.91 8.17 15.94
CA SER A 38 -11.09 8.73 17.03
C SER A 38 -9.66 8.23 16.89
N ASP A 39 -8.70 9.15 16.97
CA ASP A 39 -7.27 8.86 16.94
C ASP A 39 -6.88 7.95 18.09
N GLU A 40 -7.44 8.16 19.29
CA GLU A 40 -7.16 7.34 20.47
C GLU A 40 -7.55 5.89 20.24
N SER A 41 -8.78 5.65 19.74
CA SER A 41 -9.23 4.28 19.49
C SER A 41 -8.47 3.65 18.32
N PHE A 42 -8.11 4.44 17.31
CA PHE A 42 -7.34 3.97 16.18
C PHE A 42 -5.90 3.59 16.57
N LYS A 43 -5.24 4.41 17.41
CA LYS A 43 -3.94 4.12 18.04
C LYS A 43 -3.97 2.82 18.86
N GLU A 44 -5.13 2.44 19.41
CA GLU A 44 -5.32 1.15 20.09
C GLU A 44 -5.64 -0.03 19.13
N GLY A 45 -5.64 0.19 17.82
CA GLY A 45 -6.00 -0.81 16.82
C GLY A 45 -7.50 -1.16 16.83
N LYS A 46 -8.37 -0.23 17.23
CA LYS A 46 -9.82 -0.44 17.38
C LYS A 46 -10.63 0.52 16.49
N ASN A 47 -11.89 0.16 16.24
CA ASN A 47 -12.94 0.97 15.61
C ASN A 47 -12.51 1.70 14.32
N PHE A 48 -11.81 0.98 13.45
CA PHE A 48 -11.50 1.42 12.10
C PHE A 48 -12.03 0.43 11.06
N GLY A 49 -12.31 0.93 9.86
CA GLY A 49 -12.67 0.13 8.69
C GLY A 49 -11.62 0.28 7.60
N ILE A 50 -11.32 -0.81 6.91
CA ILE A 50 -10.46 -0.83 5.73
C ILE A 50 -11.36 -0.62 4.51
N VAL A 51 -11.08 0.44 3.75
CA VAL A 51 -11.81 0.78 2.52
C VAL A 51 -11.15 0.13 1.32
N GLU A 52 -9.82 0.13 1.28
CA GLU A 52 -9.04 -0.43 0.18
C GLU A 52 -7.73 -1.03 0.68
N LEU A 53 -7.28 -2.09 0.02
CA LEU A 53 -5.91 -2.61 0.11
C LEU A 53 -5.24 -2.45 -1.24
N ASN A 54 -4.25 -1.55 -1.29
CA ASN A 54 -3.47 -1.28 -2.48
C ASN A 54 -2.15 -2.07 -2.45
N GLY A 55 -1.82 -2.74 -3.55
CA GLY A 55 -0.59 -3.54 -3.70
C GLY A 55 0.63 -2.72 -4.13
N ILE A 56 1.54 -3.33 -4.92
CA ILE A 56 2.81 -2.73 -5.36
C ILE A 56 2.66 -1.42 -6.16
N THR A 57 1.50 -1.17 -6.75
CA THR A 57 1.20 0.06 -7.50
C THR A 57 0.80 1.23 -6.59
N SER A 58 0.77 1.06 -5.26
CA SER A 58 0.41 2.11 -4.32
C SER A 58 1.53 3.15 -4.18
N GLU A 59 1.31 4.35 -4.69
CA GLU A 59 2.18 5.50 -4.35
C GLU A 59 1.99 5.91 -2.88
N SER A 60 3.07 6.37 -2.24
CA SER A 60 2.99 6.96 -0.90
C SER A 60 2.23 8.28 -0.94
N THR A 61 1.03 8.31 -0.34
CA THR A 61 0.22 9.54 -0.30
C THR A 61 0.84 10.64 0.57
N ASN A 62 1.70 10.28 1.53
CA ASN A 62 2.48 11.25 2.33
C ASN A 62 3.52 12.03 1.50
N LEU A 63 3.82 11.61 0.26
CA LEU A 63 4.62 12.39 -0.69
C LEU A 63 3.99 13.76 -0.97
N TYR A 64 2.67 13.86 -0.86
CA TYR A 64 1.91 15.06 -1.18
C TYR A 64 1.71 16.00 0.00
N ASP A 65 2.32 15.70 1.15
CA ASP A 65 2.27 16.60 2.30
C ASP A 65 2.88 17.97 1.91
N PRO A 66 2.14 19.08 2.11
CA PRO A 66 2.62 20.44 1.80
C PRO A 66 3.84 20.84 2.65
N GLU A 67 4.02 20.28 3.84
CA GLU A 67 5.15 20.54 4.73
C GLU A 67 6.43 19.83 4.26
N PHE A 68 6.34 18.87 3.33
CA PHE A 68 7.50 18.15 2.84
C PHE A 68 8.24 18.96 1.77
N GLY A 69 9.52 19.26 2.02
CA GLY A 69 10.43 19.74 0.98
C GLY A 69 10.74 18.65 -0.06
N ILE A 70 11.22 19.07 -1.25
CA ILE A 70 11.53 18.17 -2.37
C ILE A 70 12.46 17.00 -1.98
N PHE A 71 13.46 17.25 -1.13
CA PHE A 71 14.38 16.21 -0.67
C PHE A 71 13.70 15.16 0.19
N ARG A 72 12.80 15.57 1.11
CA ARG A 72 12.04 14.63 1.95
C ARG A 72 11.14 13.75 1.09
N LYS A 73 10.51 14.33 0.07
CA LYS A 73 9.69 13.61 -0.91
C LYS A 73 10.48 12.50 -1.61
N TYR A 74 11.64 12.83 -2.19
CA TYR A 74 12.49 11.83 -2.83
C TYR A 74 13.04 10.78 -1.87
N SER A 75 13.37 11.14 -0.63
CA SER A 75 13.80 10.16 0.38
C SER A 75 12.73 9.10 0.67
N VAL A 76 11.46 9.50 0.76
CA VAL A 76 10.33 8.56 0.90
C VAL A 76 10.24 7.64 -0.31
N LEU A 77 10.27 8.21 -1.52
CA LEU A 77 10.17 7.45 -2.76
C LEU A 77 11.30 6.43 -2.91
N PHE A 78 12.56 6.85 -2.69
CA PHE A 78 13.70 5.94 -2.77
C PHE A 78 13.67 4.87 -1.67
N GLY A 79 13.18 5.21 -0.47
CA GLY A 79 12.98 4.24 0.61
C GLY A 79 11.99 3.13 0.21
N GLN A 80 10.87 3.50 -0.40
CA GLN A 80 9.88 2.54 -0.89
C GLN A 80 10.46 1.63 -1.98
N TRP A 81 11.13 2.20 -2.99
CA TRP A 81 11.75 1.41 -4.04
C TRP A 81 12.83 0.46 -3.51
N ASN A 82 13.67 0.93 -2.59
CA ASN A 82 14.67 0.08 -1.94
C ASN A 82 14.03 -1.11 -1.21
N LEU A 83 12.93 -0.89 -0.49
CA LEU A 83 12.18 -1.96 0.18
C LEU A 83 11.62 -2.96 -0.84
N LEU A 84 11.02 -2.48 -1.93
CA LEU A 84 10.50 -3.34 -3.01
C LEU A 84 11.60 -4.20 -3.67
N PHE A 85 12.75 -3.60 -4.00
CA PHE A 85 13.88 -4.35 -4.56
C PHE A 85 14.39 -5.41 -3.58
N ARG A 86 14.45 -5.10 -2.29
CA ARG A 86 14.84 -6.05 -1.25
C ARG A 86 13.86 -7.22 -1.14
N ILE A 87 12.55 -6.94 -1.15
CA ILE A 87 11.51 -8.00 -1.15
C ILE A 87 11.66 -8.89 -2.39
N GLY A 88 11.81 -8.30 -3.58
CA GLY A 88 12.01 -9.06 -4.81
C GLY A 88 13.26 -9.93 -4.79
N TRP A 89 14.35 -9.42 -4.22
CA TRP A 89 15.59 -10.17 -4.03
C TRP A 89 15.42 -11.36 -3.08
N GLU A 90 14.77 -11.17 -1.92
CA GLU A 90 14.50 -12.25 -0.98
C GLU A 90 13.53 -13.30 -1.54
N ASN A 91 12.52 -12.88 -2.30
CA ASN A 91 11.62 -13.80 -3.01
C ASN A 91 12.37 -14.63 -4.05
N ARG A 92 13.29 -14.01 -4.81
CA ARG A 92 14.14 -14.73 -5.76
C ARG A 92 15.03 -15.77 -5.08
N LYS A 93 15.62 -15.45 -3.93
CA LYS A 93 16.39 -16.42 -3.13
C LYS A 93 15.56 -17.62 -2.68
N ARG A 94 14.27 -17.42 -2.44
CA ARG A 94 13.30 -18.47 -2.10
C ARG A 94 12.82 -19.28 -3.32
N GLY A 95 13.33 -18.99 -4.51
CA GLY A 95 12.94 -19.66 -5.75
C GLY A 95 11.66 -19.12 -6.39
N ILE A 96 11.13 -17.99 -5.93
CA ILE A 96 9.97 -17.35 -6.55
C ILE A 96 10.44 -16.60 -7.79
N GLU A 97 9.91 -17.00 -8.95
CA GLU A 97 10.22 -16.34 -10.21
C GLU A 97 9.53 -14.98 -10.34
N LYS A 98 10.17 -14.06 -11.06
CA LYS A 98 9.56 -12.78 -11.41
C LYS A 98 8.50 -12.99 -12.49
N THR A 99 7.43 -12.21 -12.44
CA THR A 99 6.50 -12.11 -13.57
C THR A 99 7.27 -11.66 -14.82
N SER A 100 7.06 -12.37 -15.93
CA SER A 100 7.71 -12.02 -17.19
C SER A 100 7.14 -10.70 -17.75
N LEU A 101 7.93 -9.98 -18.54
CA LEU A 101 7.46 -8.75 -19.18
C LEU A 101 6.27 -9.01 -20.13
N TYR A 102 6.23 -10.19 -20.75
CA TYR A 102 5.12 -10.62 -21.58
C TYR A 102 3.82 -10.74 -20.78
N GLU A 103 3.85 -11.43 -19.63
CA GLU A 103 2.67 -11.57 -18.77
C GLU A 103 2.20 -10.22 -18.21
N ILE A 104 3.13 -9.33 -17.85
CA ILE A 104 2.79 -7.96 -17.44
C ILE A 104 2.08 -7.22 -18.59
N ALA A 105 2.66 -7.22 -19.80
CA ALA A 105 2.08 -6.53 -20.95
C ALA A 105 0.71 -7.09 -21.32
N LYS A 106 0.56 -8.42 -21.34
CA LYS A 106 -0.70 -9.11 -21.59
C LYS A 106 -1.77 -8.70 -20.56
N THR A 107 -1.44 -8.77 -19.27
CA THR A 107 -2.36 -8.39 -18.18
C THR A 107 -2.81 -6.93 -18.31
N LEU A 108 -1.89 -6.02 -18.64
CA LEU A 108 -2.23 -4.60 -18.86
C LEU A 108 -3.16 -4.43 -20.07
N LEU A 109 -2.85 -5.08 -21.20
CA LEU A 109 -3.69 -5.02 -22.39
C LEU A 109 -5.12 -5.54 -22.13
N GLU A 110 -5.26 -6.65 -21.40
CA GLU A 110 -6.56 -7.21 -20.99
C GLU A 110 -7.34 -6.25 -20.07
N TYR A 111 -6.65 -5.65 -19.10
CA TYR A 111 -7.25 -4.68 -18.18
C TYR A 111 -7.79 -3.43 -18.92
N TYR A 112 -7.08 -2.94 -19.93
CA TYR A 112 -7.49 -1.76 -20.70
C TYR A 112 -8.42 -2.07 -21.88
N SER A 113 -8.49 -3.31 -22.36
CA SER A 113 -9.39 -3.71 -23.46
C SER A 113 -10.79 -4.10 -22.99
N THR A 114 -10.97 -4.31 -21.68
CA THR A 114 -12.28 -4.61 -21.11
C THR A 114 -13.10 -3.33 -20.97
N ASP A 115 -14.25 -3.26 -21.66
CA ASP A 115 -15.25 -2.20 -21.44
C ASP A 115 -15.74 -2.27 -19.98
N LYS A 116 -15.22 -1.39 -19.14
CA LYS A 116 -15.66 -1.27 -17.75
C LYS A 116 -17.08 -0.70 -17.75
N LYS A 117 -18.08 -1.58 -17.61
CA LYS A 117 -19.39 -1.17 -17.07
C LYS A 117 -19.17 -0.80 -15.60
N ILE A 118 -18.99 0.49 -15.34
CA ILE A 118 -19.04 1.03 -13.99
C ILE A 118 -20.51 0.97 -13.57
N ASP A 119 -20.83 0.17 -12.56
CA ASP A 119 -22.16 0.19 -11.92
C ASP A 119 -22.26 1.52 -11.13
N ASP A 120 -23.39 2.23 -11.26
CA ASP A 120 -23.67 3.56 -10.67
C ASP A 120 -23.79 3.54 -9.12
N ARG A 121 -23.07 2.64 -8.44
CA ARG A 121 -23.14 2.43 -6.98
C ARG A 121 -21.85 2.81 -6.26
N SER A 122 -21.22 3.89 -6.69
CA SER A 122 -20.09 4.49 -6.00
C SER A 122 -20.41 5.94 -5.60
N ASP A 123 -21.45 6.09 -4.77
CA ASP A 123 -21.86 7.32 -4.12
C ASP A 123 -22.01 7.06 -2.60
#